data_AF-A0A7V9WM94-F1
#
_entry.id   AF-A0A7V9WM94-F1
#
_cell.length_a   1.000
_cell.length_b   1.000
_cell.length_c   1.000
_cell.angle_alpha   90.00
_cell.angle_beta   90.00
_cell.angle_gamma   90.00
#
_symmetry.space_group_name_H-M   'P 1'
#
loop_
_entity.id
_entity.type
_entity.pdbx_description
1 polymer ?
#
loop_
_entity_poly.entity_id
_entity_poly.type
_entity_poly.pdbx_seq_one_letter_code
_entity_poly.pdbx_strand_id
1 'polypeptide(L)'
;MSVNDLVLVQGMKDTKVTLRRWNERPLQILGPWVAISFTVALGLLGAVWLVAVLSPADITGVLVPGMVREPKPGDYLYVLTRNALVLALHAMACVAGFMAGSSIPLSASHRSGFDRWIHEKAGRFAIAFVVCATTFSLATQAYVIGGDASTISSQLGISPGLLVLALLPHAIPELTALFLPLAAWLIASRRDRWDELLAATFVTVGAAAPVLLLTGVIELWVSPQIMRSLAGV
;
A
#
# COMPACT_ATOMS: atom_id res chain seq x y z
N MET A 1 -34.66 2.48 14.47
CA MET A 1 -33.38 2.08 13.83
C MET A 1 -32.26 2.67 14.64
N SER A 2 -31.24 1.88 14.98
CA SER A 2 -30.07 2.41 15.69
C SER A 2 -29.21 3.24 14.74
N VAL A 3 -28.39 4.14 15.27
CA VAL A 3 -27.43 4.95 14.49
C VAL A 3 -26.47 4.05 13.67
N ASN A 4 -26.12 2.88 14.21
CA ASN A 4 -25.27 1.90 13.52
C ASN A 4 -25.95 1.29 12.28
N ASP A 5 -27.27 1.05 12.34
CA ASP A 5 -28.03 0.52 11.19
C ASP A 5 -28.12 1.55 10.06
N LEU A 6 -28.25 2.83 10.41
CA LEU A 6 -28.25 3.94 9.45
C LEU A 6 -26.90 4.05 8.74
N VAL A 7 -25.78 4.01 9.46
CA VAL A 7 -24.44 4.13 8.88
C VAL A 7 -24.14 2.97 7.92
N LEU A 8 -24.49 1.74 8.27
CA LEU A 8 -24.27 0.57 7.41
C LEU A 8 -25.15 0.59 6.16
N VAL A 9 -26.46 0.83 6.31
CA VAL A 9 -27.40 0.81 5.19
C VAL A 9 -27.16 1.98 4.24
N GLN A 10 -26.89 3.17 4.78
CA GLN A 10 -26.57 4.36 3.98
C GLN A 10 -25.22 4.21 3.30
N GLY A 11 -24.17 3.79 4.03
CA GLY A 11 -22.85 3.58 3.45
C GLY A 11 -22.84 2.54 2.31
N MET A 12 -23.64 1.47 2.43
CA MET A 12 -23.77 0.48 1.37
C MET A 12 -24.52 1.03 0.14
N LYS A 13 -25.55 1.86 0.35
CA LYS A 13 -26.28 2.52 -0.75
C LYS A 13 -25.36 3.50 -1.50
N ASP A 14 -24.65 4.35 -0.78
CA ASP A 14 -23.74 5.35 -1.35
C ASP A 14 -22.58 4.68 -2.10
N THR A 15 -22.09 3.55 -1.57
CA THR A 15 -21.11 2.69 -2.24
C THR A 15 -21.62 2.20 -3.59
N LYS A 16 -22.83 1.62 -3.64
CA LYS A 16 -23.42 1.09 -4.90
C LYS A 16 -23.61 2.19 -5.95
N VAL A 17 -24.09 3.36 -5.54
CA VAL A 17 -24.27 4.52 -6.44
C VAL A 17 -22.92 4.99 -6.98
N THR A 18 -21.92 5.10 -6.10
CA THR A 18 -20.56 5.50 -6.46
C THR A 18 -19.93 4.54 -7.46
N LEU A 19 -20.02 3.24 -7.20
CA LEU A 19 -19.50 2.20 -8.10
C LEU A 19 -20.18 2.25 -9.48
N ARG A 20 -21.50 2.43 -9.53
CA ARG A 20 -22.23 2.56 -10.79
C ARG A 20 -21.74 3.75 -11.61
N ARG A 21 -21.58 4.91 -10.98
CA ARG A 21 -21.06 6.13 -11.62
C ARG A 21 -19.62 5.93 -12.12
N TRP A 22 -18.77 5.27 -11.34
CA TRP A 22 -17.39 5.00 -11.76
C TRP A 22 -17.30 3.99 -12.89
N ASN A 23 -18.21 3.02 -12.95
CA ASN A 23 -18.27 2.03 -14.02
C ASN A 23 -18.55 2.66 -15.40
N GLU A 24 -19.19 3.83 -15.44
CA GLU A 24 -19.40 4.58 -16.68
C GLU A 24 -18.11 5.24 -17.21
N ARG A 25 -17.15 5.54 -16.32
CA ARG A 25 -15.89 6.23 -16.66
C ARG A 25 -14.70 5.73 -15.82
N PRO A 26 -14.36 4.43 -15.90
CA PRO A 26 -13.42 3.81 -14.97
C PRO A 26 -12.02 4.43 -15.02
N LEU A 27 -11.54 4.77 -16.22
CA LEU A 27 -10.20 5.35 -16.41
C LEU A 27 -10.06 6.75 -15.81
N GLN A 28 -11.13 7.55 -15.75
CA GLN A 28 -11.09 8.89 -15.15
C GLN A 28 -10.92 8.83 -13.62
N ILE A 29 -11.27 7.70 -13.02
CA ILE A 29 -11.18 7.46 -11.58
C ILE A 29 -9.87 6.74 -11.25
N LEU A 30 -9.60 5.63 -11.93
CA LEU A 30 -8.43 4.80 -11.67
C LEU A 30 -7.12 5.44 -12.15
N GLY A 31 -7.12 6.19 -13.26
CA GLY A 31 -5.91 6.77 -13.84
C GLY A 31 -5.13 7.65 -12.84
N PRO A 32 -5.76 8.65 -12.21
CA PRO A 32 -5.11 9.46 -11.17
C PRO A 32 -4.62 8.64 -9.97
N TRP A 33 -5.35 7.58 -9.58
CA TRP A 33 -4.94 6.71 -8.48
C TRP A 33 -3.66 5.97 -8.84
N VAL A 34 -3.64 5.29 -9.99
CA VAL A 34 -2.47 4.59 -10.52
C VAL A 34 -1.27 5.52 -10.64
N ALA A 35 -1.45 6.74 -11.16
CA ALA A 35 -0.36 7.70 -11.31
C ALA A 35 0.28 8.11 -9.98
N ILE A 36 -0.54 8.38 -8.96
CA ILE A 36 -0.04 8.72 -7.62
C ILE A 36 0.62 7.49 -6.97
N SER A 37 -0.03 6.32 -7.03
CA SER A 37 0.53 5.08 -6.46
C SER A 37 1.85 4.71 -7.09
N PHE A 38 1.97 4.84 -8.41
CA PHE A 38 3.21 4.64 -9.15
C PHE A 38 4.29 5.64 -8.72
N THR A 39 3.93 6.91 -8.54
CA THR A 39 4.87 7.94 -8.05
C THR A 39 5.40 7.60 -6.65
N VAL A 40 4.52 7.15 -5.75
CA VAL A 40 4.91 6.72 -4.40
C VAL A 40 5.78 5.46 -4.46
N ALA A 41 5.45 4.50 -5.32
CA ALA A 41 6.25 3.30 -5.54
C ALA A 41 7.68 3.65 -6.01
N LEU A 42 7.83 4.56 -6.98
CA LEU A 42 9.13 5.04 -7.43
C LEU A 42 9.90 5.76 -6.31
N GLY A 43 9.22 6.58 -5.51
CA GLY A 43 9.82 7.25 -4.36
C GLY A 43 10.34 6.26 -3.32
N LEU A 44 9.57 5.21 -3.02
CA LEU A 44 9.99 4.15 -2.10
C LEU A 44 11.17 3.34 -2.66
N LEU A 45 11.14 2.96 -3.94
CA LEU A 45 12.25 2.26 -4.59
C LEU A 45 13.53 3.12 -4.60
N GLY A 46 13.40 4.42 -4.85
CA GLY A 46 14.51 5.36 -4.74
C GLY A 46 15.08 5.44 -3.32
N ALA A 47 14.22 5.43 -2.30
CA ALA A 47 14.64 5.41 -0.90
C ALA A 47 15.32 4.09 -0.52
N VAL A 48 14.79 2.94 -0.95
CA VAL A 48 15.41 1.61 -0.79
C VAL A 48 16.78 1.58 -1.42
N TRP A 49 16.91 2.05 -2.67
CA TRP A 49 18.19 2.14 -3.36
C TRP A 49 19.19 3.02 -2.62
N LEU A 50 18.76 4.20 -2.17
CA LEU A 50 19.62 5.12 -1.40
C LEU A 50 20.10 4.47 -0.11
N VAL A 51 19.22 3.83 0.66
CA VAL A 51 19.61 3.10 1.88
C VAL A 51 20.58 1.98 1.52
N ALA A 52 20.33 1.21 0.46
CA ALA A 52 21.19 0.10 0.07
C ALA A 52 22.62 0.55 -0.31
N VAL A 53 22.76 1.74 -0.90
CA VAL A 53 24.08 2.31 -1.22
C VAL A 53 24.79 2.83 0.03
N LEU A 54 24.05 3.34 1.03
CA LEU A 54 24.62 3.95 2.23
C LEU A 54 24.84 2.97 3.38
N SER A 55 24.13 1.84 3.39
CA SER A 55 24.19 0.84 4.46
C SER A 55 25.32 -0.17 4.22
N PRO A 56 26.14 -0.49 5.25
CA PRO A 56 27.09 -1.59 5.17
C PRO A 56 26.35 -2.93 5.04
N ALA A 57 26.90 -3.84 4.24
CA ALA A 57 26.37 -5.19 4.09
C ALA A 57 26.58 -6.00 5.39
N ASP A 58 25.59 -6.81 5.75
CA ASP A 58 25.71 -7.75 6.87
C ASP A 58 26.53 -8.98 6.45
N ILE A 59 27.55 -9.33 7.23
CA ILE A 59 28.45 -10.46 6.99
C ILE A 59 27.72 -11.80 7.20
N THR A 60 26.69 -11.84 8.03
CA THR A 60 25.88 -13.06 8.27
C THR A 60 25.03 -13.44 7.06
N GLY A 61 24.72 -12.46 6.21
CA GLY A 61 24.00 -12.66 4.98
C GLY A 61 22.48 -12.79 5.12
N VAL A 62 21.78 -12.65 3.99
CA VAL A 62 20.33 -12.86 3.88
C VAL A 62 20.03 -14.14 3.13
N LEU A 63 19.06 -14.92 3.60
CA LEU A 63 18.57 -16.10 2.88
C LEU A 63 17.47 -15.66 1.91
N VAL A 64 17.78 -15.71 0.62
CA VAL A 64 16.83 -15.40 -0.46
C VAL A 64 16.32 -16.70 -1.09
N PRO A 65 15.02 -17.04 -0.92
CA PRO A 65 14.40 -18.15 -1.66
C PRO A 65 14.56 -17.97 -3.16
N GLY A 66 14.87 -19.05 -3.88
CA GLY A 66 15.21 -18.99 -5.30
C GLY A 66 16.66 -18.62 -5.59
N MET A 67 17.46 -18.15 -4.61
CA MET A 67 18.91 -18.00 -4.78
C MET A 67 19.69 -19.08 -4.04
N VAL A 68 19.42 -19.26 -2.74
CA VAL A 68 20.15 -20.21 -1.88
C VAL A 68 19.49 -21.60 -1.85
N ARG A 69 18.18 -21.64 -2.05
CA ARG A 69 17.38 -22.87 -2.07
C ARG A 69 16.20 -22.72 -3.01
N GLU A 70 15.61 -23.82 -3.43
CA GLU A 70 14.38 -23.79 -4.25
C GLU A 70 13.22 -23.10 -3.50
N PRO A 71 12.42 -22.28 -4.22
CA PRO A 71 11.21 -21.67 -3.66
C PRO A 71 10.19 -22.74 -3.27
N LYS A 72 9.59 -22.61 -2.09
CA LYS A 72 8.54 -23.49 -1.59
C LYS A 72 7.20 -22.76 -1.55
N PRO A 73 6.06 -23.48 -1.57
CA PRO A 73 4.73 -22.85 -1.39
C PRO A 73 4.61 -22.00 -0.12
N GLY A 74 5.36 -22.35 0.94
CA GLY A 74 5.42 -21.56 2.18
C GLY A 74 6.05 -20.17 2.00
N ASP A 75 7.00 -20.01 1.08
CA ASP A 75 7.62 -18.72 0.77
C ASP A 75 6.62 -17.81 0.06
N TYR A 76 5.85 -18.38 -0.86
CA TYR A 76 4.79 -17.67 -1.57
C TYR A 76 3.69 -17.20 -0.61
N LEU A 77 3.27 -18.07 0.32
CA LEU A 77 2.32 -17.67 1.34
C LEU A 77 2.88 -16.57 2.26
N TYR A 78 4.17 -16.63 2.59
CA TYR A 78 4.83 -15.60 3.40
C TYR A 78 4.80 -14.23 2.71
N VAL A 79 5.20 -14.16 1.43
CA VAL A 79 5.13 -12.95 0.59
C VAL A 79 3.70 -12.41 0.54
N LEU A 80 2.74 -13.27 0.19
CA LEU A 80 1.33 -12.89 0.13
C LEU A 80 0.79 -12.37 1.47
N THR A 81 1.20 -12.96 2.59
CA THR A 81 0.72 -12.55 3.91
C THR A 81 1.27 -11.17 4.28
N ARG A 82 2.54 -10.88 3.98
CA ARG A 82 3.11 -9.54 4.21
C ARG A 82 2.42 -8.49 3.33
N ASN A 83 2.23 -8.79 2.06
CA ASN A 83 1.59 -7.87 1.11
C ASN A 83 0.10 -7.66 1.44
N ALA A 84 -0.61 -8.72 1.81
CA ALA A 84 -2.00 -8.63 2.27
C ALA A 84 -2.13 -7.81 3.56
N LEU A 85 -1.17 -7.90 4.49
CA LEU A 85 -1.18 -7.08 5.70
C LEU A 85 -1.03 -5.59 5.36
N VAL A 86 -0.10 -5.22 4.48
CA VAL A 86 0.08 -3.84 4.03
C VAL A 86 -1.18 -3.34 3.32
N LEU A 87 -1.75 -4.13 2.40
CA LEU A 87 -2.99 -3.80 1.70
C LEU A 87 -4.15 -3.62 2.69
N ALA A 88 -4.28 -4.49 3.69
CA ALA A 88 -5.30 -4.42 4.71
C ALA A 88 -5.18 -3.14 5.57
N LEU A 89 -3.96 -2.74 5.94
CA LEU A 89 -3.73 -1.50 6.67
C LEU A 89 -4.16 -0.27 5.85
N HIS A 90 -3.83 -0.24 4.55
CA HIS A 90 -4.26 0.84 3.66
C HIS A 90 -5.78 0.84 3.40
N ALA A 91 -6.39 -0.33 3.27
CA ALA A 91 -7.84 -0.47 3.19
C ALA A 91 -8.52 0.03 4.49
N MET A 92 -7.97 -0.30 5.65
CA MET A 92 -8.46 0.19 6.94
C MET A 92 -8.33 1.71 7.08
N ALA A 93 -7.30 2.32 6.51
CA ALA A 93 -7.20 3.79 6.47
C ALA A 93 -8.35 4.43 5.67
N CYS A 94 -8.78 3.79 4.57
CA CYS A 94 -9.95 4.23 3.80
C CYS A 94 -11.25 4.07 4.59
N VAL A 95 -11.45 2.93 5.26
CA VAL A 95 -12.61 2.69 6.14
C VAL A 95 -12.65 3.67 7.30
N ALA A 96 -11.52 3.91 7.96
CA ALA A 96 -11.39 4.89 9.03
C ALA A 96 -11.68 6.31 8.52
N GLY A 97 -11.19 6.66 7.33
CA GLY A 97 -11.50 7.93 6.67
C GLY A 97 -12.99 8.09 6.37
N PHE A 98 -13.64 7.02 5.89
CA PHE A 98 -15.10 7.00 5.71
C PHE A 98 -15.80 7.27 7.04
N MET A 99 -15.51 6.50 8.09
CA MET A 99 -16.13 6.67 9.41
C MET A 99 -15.89 8.07 9.99
N ALA A 100 -14.68 8.60 9.85
CA ALA A 100 -14.31 9.91 10.38
C ALA A 100 -14.96 11.07 9.61
N GLY A 101 -15.12 10.93 8.30
CA GLY A 101 -15.66 11.98 7.44
C GLY A 101 -17.18 11.97 7.27
N SER A 102 -17.83 10.81 7.35
CA SER A 102 -19.30 10.69 7.17
C SER A 102 -20.04 10.47 8.50
N SER A 103 -19.57 9.58 9.36
CA SER A 103 -20.31 9.15 10.56
C SER A 103 -20.11 10.04 11.79
N ILE A 104 -18.88 10.56 11.99
CA ILE A 104 -18.55 11.42 13.15
C ILE A 104 -19.31 12.76 13.11
N PRO A 105 -19.42 13.49 11.97
CA PRO A 105 -20.16 14.74 11.91
C PRO A 105 -21.66 14.59 12.23
N LEU A 106 -22.28 13.49 11.77
CA LEU A 106 -23.67 13.15 12.11
C LEU A 106 -23.86 12.88 13.60
N SER A 107 -22.85 12.32 14.26
CA SER A 107 -22.88 12.12 15.73
C SER A 107 -22.61 13.42 16.49
N ALA A 108 -21.80 14.33 15.93
CA ALA A 108 -21.45 15.61 16.52
C ALA A 108 -22.64 16.59 16.57
N SER A 109 -23.58 16.52 15.62
CA SER A 109 -24.79 17.36 15.63
C SER A 109 -25.72 17.11 16.82
N HIS A 110 -25.57 15.96 17.49
CA HIS A 110 -26.29 15.61 18.70
C HIS A 110 -25.52 15.93 20.00
N ARG A 111 -24.32 16.54 19.91
CA ARG A 111 -23.43 16.84 21.05
C ARG A 111 -23.29 18.35 21.26
N SER A 112 -22.96 18.76 22.48
CA SER A 112 -22.81 20.18 22.87
C SER A 112 -21.51 20.47 23.61
N GLY A 113 -21.03 21.71 23.54
CA GLY A 113 -19.88 22.19 24.30
C GLY A 113 -18.54 21.60 23.84
N PHE A 114 -17.68 21.25 24.80
CA PHE A 114 -16.33 20.71 24.55
C PHE A 114 -16.35 19.38 23.77
N ASP A 115 -17.37 18.55 23.98
CA ASP A 115 -17.54 17.27 23.30
C ASP A 115 -17.77 17.45 21.78
N ARG A 116 -18.54 18.49 21.40
CA ARG A 116 -18.73 18.88 20.00
C ARG A 116 -17.43 19.37 19.37
N TRP A 117 -16.66 20.19 20.09
CA TRP A 117 -15.38 20.70 19.60
C TRP A 117 -14.38 19.57 19.30
N ILE A 118 -14.28 18.56 20.18
CA ILE A 118 -13.44 17.38 19.93
C ILE A 118 -13.89 16.65 18.67
N HIS A 119 -15.19 16.38 18.53
CA HIS A 119 -15.72 15.66 17.37
C HIS A 119 -15.55 16.41 16.05
N GLU A 120 -15.66 17.75 16.05
CA GLU A 120 -15.38 18.59 14.88
C GLU A 120 -13.89 18.58 14.48
N LYS A 121 -12.98 18.44 15.45
CA LYS A 121 -11.53 18.41 15.20
C LYS A 121 -10.96 17.01 14.94
N ALA A 122 -11.68 15.97 15.38
CA ALA A 122 -11.26 14.57 15.29
C ALA A 122 -10.82 14.16 13.87
N GLY A 123 -11.54 14.63 12.83
CA GLY A 123 -11.17 14.34 11.43
C GLY A 123 -9.77 14.83 11.05
N ARG A 124 -9.37 16.04 11.47
CA ARG A 124 -8.03 16.58 11.17
C ARG A 124 -6.92 15.83 11.90
N PHE A 125 -7.17 15.44 13.16
CA PHE A 125 -6.22 14.62 13.92
C PHE A 125 -6.09 13.21 13.33
N ALA A 126 -7.18 12.62 12.85
CA ALA A 126 -7.15 11.32 12.17
C ALA A 126 -6.30 11.38 10.89
N ILE A 127 -6.47 12.42 10.06
CA ILE A 127 -5.66 12.63 8.86
C ILE A 127 -4.17 12.76 9.23
N ALA A 128 -3.85 13.60 10.21
CA ALA A 128 -2.46 13.80 10.65
C ALA A 128 -1.84 12.48 11.15
N PHE A 129 -2.58 11.72 11.95
CA PHE A 129 -2.15 10.41 12.43
C PHE A 129 -1.87 9.43 11.28
N VAL A 130 -2.78 9.32 10.30
CA VAL A 130 -2.59 8.44 9.12
C VAL A 130 -1.36 8.84 8.32
N VAL A 131 -1.11 10.14 8.13
CA VAL A 131 0.09 10.64 7.45
C VAL A 131 1.36 10.27 8.20
N CYS A 132 1.40 10.49 9.52
CA CYS A 132 2.54 10.12 10.36
C CYS A 132 2.80 8.61 10.35
N ALA A 133 1.76 7.80 10.55
CA ALA A 133 1.86 6.33 10.54
C ALA A 133 2.33 5.80 9.17
N THR A 134 1.81 6.36 8.08
CA THR A 134 2.22 5.99 6.71
C THR A 134 3.68 6.35 6.48
N THR A 135 4.10 7.55 6.84
CA THR A 135 5.48 8.02 6.66
C THR A 135 6.46 7.17 7.46
N PHE A 136 6.13 6.88 8.73
CA PHE A 136 6.92 6.00 9.59
C PHE A 136 7.03 4.58 9.02
N SER A 137 5.92 4.02 8.52
CA SER A 137 5.90 2.70 7.90
C SER A 137 6.78 2.66 6.64
N LEU A 138 6.66 3.65 5.75
CA LEU A 138 7.46 3.74 4.53
C LEU A 138 8.95 3.89 4.83
N ALA A 139 9.31 4.73 5.81
CA ALA A 139 10.70 4.89 6.22
C ALA A 139 11.29 3.59 6.79
N THR A 140 10.52 2.88 7.63
CA THR A 140 10.95 1.59 8.19
C THR A 140 11.13 0.53 7.10
N GLN A 141 10.20 0.45 6.15
CA GLN A 141 10.30 -0.46 5.01
C GLN A 141 11.52 -0.14 4.15
N ALA A 142 11.74 1.14 3.81
CA ALA A 142 12.91 1.56 3.05
C ALA A 142 14.22 1.19 3.76
N TYR A 143 14.27 1.37 5.07
CA TYR A 143 15.45 1.06 5.88
C TYR A 143 15.73 -0.45 5.90
N VAL A 144 14.73 -1.28 6.20
CA VAL A 144 14.87 -2.74 6.28
C VAL A 144 15.19 -3.34 4.91
N ILE A 145 14.37 -3.05 3.90
CA ILE A 145 14.55 -3.59 2.54
C ILE A 145 15.86 -3.08 1.93
N GLY A 146 16.24 -1.82 2.18
CA GLY A 146 17.51 -1.28 1.74
C GLY A 146 18.71 -1.97 2.38
N GLY A 147 18.65 -2.28 3.67
CA GLY A 147 19.67 -3.08 4.35
C GLY A 147 19.82 -4.49 3.77
N ASP A 148 18.70 -5.16 3.53
CA ASP A 148 18.68 -6.49 2.89
C ASP A 148 19.25 -6.40 1.47
N ALA A 149 18.88 -5.39 0.69
CA ALA A 149 19.37 -5.16 -0.66
C ALA A 149 20.88 -4.90 -0.69
N SER A 150 21.44 -4.14 0.27
CA SER A 150 22.90 -3.97 0.41
C SER A 150 23.59 -5.32 0.61
N THR A 151 23.04 -6.14 1.51
CA THR A 151 23.59 -7.46 1.84
C THR A 151 23.52 -8.43 0.66
N ILE A 152 22.36 -8.54 0.00
CA ILE A 152 22.17 -9.40 -1.17
C ILE A 152 23.08 -8.97 -2.33
N SER A 153 23.22 -7.66 -2.56
CA SER A 153 24.10 -7.13 -3.60
C SER A 153 25.56 -7.53 -3.35
N SER A 154 26.02 -7.42 -2.10
CA SER A 154 27.35 -7.86 -1.67
C SER A 154 27.55 -9.37 -1.86
N GLN A 155 26.57 -10.19 -1.45
CA GLN A 155 26.62 -11.65 -1.62
C GLN A 155 26.72 -12.09 -3.08
N LEU A 156 26.04 -11.37 -3.98
CA LEU A 156 26.00 -11.69 -5.41
C LEU A 156 27.12 -11.02 -6.21
N GLY A 157 27.92 -10.14 -5.58
CA GLY A 157 28.97 -9.39 -6.27
C GLY A 157 28.43 -8.38 -7.30
N ILE A 158 27.18 -7.91 -7.13
CA ILE A 158 26.54 -6.92 -8.01
C ILE A 158 26.32 -5.60 -7.29
N SER A 159 26.08 -4.52 -8.04
CA SER A 159 25.73 -3.23 -7.41
C SER A 159 24.27 -3.22 -6.91
N PRO A 160 23.95 -2.47 -5.84
CA PRO A 160 22.57 -2.28 -5.39
C PRO A 160 21.63 -1.74 -6.47
N GLY A 161 22.13 -0.89 -7.37
CA GLY A 161 21.34 -0.42 -8.51
C GLY A 161 20.95 -1.55 -9.46
N LEU A 162 21.88 -2.45 -9.77
CA LEU A 162 21.61 -3.61 -10.62
C LEU A 162 20.61 -4.57 -9.96
N LEU A 163 20.72 -4.77 -8.65
CA LEU A 163 19.75 -5.56 -7.89
C LEU A 163 18.35 -4.93 -7.97
N VAL A 164 18.22 -3.62 -7.71
CA VAL A 164 16.92 -2.93 -7.81
C VAL A 164 16.33 -3.05 -9.21
N LEU A 165 17.15 -2.92 -10.27
CA LEU A 165 16.72 -3.14 -11.66
C LEU A 165 16.19 -4.57 -11.88
N ALA A 166 16.85 -5.57 -11.30
CA ALA A 166 16.43 -6.98 -11.39
C ALA A 166 15.06 -7.24 -10.73
N LEU A 167 14.73 -6.47 -9.68
CA LEU A 167 13.49 -6.62 -8.92
C LEU A 167 12.31 -5.84 -9.52
N LEU A 168 12.55 -4.87 -10.43
CA LEU A 168 11.49 -4.04 -11.03
C LEU A 168 10.29 -4.83 -11.63
N PRO A 169 10.47 -6.00 -12.27
CA PRO A 169 9.37 -6.73 -12.90
C PRO A 169 8.23 -7.10 -11.94
N HIS A 170 8.54 -7.37 -10.66
CA HIS A 170 7.50 -7.57 -9.63
C HIS A 170 7.32 -6.31 -8.77
N ALA A 171 8.39 -5.61 -8.42
CA ALA A 171 8.34 -4.54 -7.43
C ALA A 171 7.50 -3.33 -7.89
N ILE A 172 7.60 -2.92 -9.16
CA ILE A 172 6.77 -1.81 -9.68
C ILE A 172 5.28 -2.14 -9.62
N PRO A 173 4.79 -3.23 -10.24
CA PRO A 173 3.36 -3.56 -10.20
C PRO A 173 2.87 -3.82 -8.78
N GLU A 174 3.67 -4.48 -7.95
CA GLU A 174 3.31 -4.78 -6.56
C GLU A 174 3.13 -3.52 -5.72
N LEU A 175 4.14 -2.65 -5.67
CA LEU A 175 4.09 -1.42 -4.89
C LEU A 175 3.00 -0.48 -5.43
N THR A 176 2.84 -0.40 -6.74
CA THR A 176 1.76 0.40 -7.34
C THR A 176 0.39 -0.10 -6.88
N ALA A 177 0.18 -1.42 -6.87
CA ALA A 177 -1.07 -2.02 -6.40
C ALA A 177 -1.29 -1.78 -4.89
N LEU A 178 -0.24 -1.98 -4.06
CA LEU A 178 -0.32 -1.76 -2.61
C LEU A 178 -0.66 -0.31 -2.24
N PHE A 179 -0.20 0.66 -3.03
CA PHE A 179 -0.48 2.08 -2.78
C PHE A 179 -1.76 2.60 -3.43
N LEU A 180 -2.55 1.77 -4.13
CA LEU A 180 -3.84 2.21 -4.69
C LEU A 180 -4.81 2.77 -3.65
N PRO A 181 -5.04 2.11 -2.48
CA PRO A 181 -5.96 2.65 -1.48
C PRO A 181 -5.46 3.98 -0.90
N LEU A 182 -4.14 4.12 -0.69
CA LEU A 182 -3.54 5.37 -0.22
C LEU A 182 -3.78 6.53 -1.21
N ALA A 183 -3.58 6.29 -2.51
CA ALA A 183 -3.82 7.29 -3.54
C ALA A 183 -5.30 7.69 -3.63
N ALA A 184 -6.20 6.70 -3.58
CA ALA A 184 -7.64 6.94 -3.55
C ALA A 184 -8.04 7.77 -2.32
N TRP A 185 -7.49 7.44 -1.15
CA TRP A 185 -7.70 8.19 0.09
C TRP A 185 -7.20 9.63 0.00
N LEU A 186 -5.98 9.86 -0.51
CA LEU A 186 -5.42 11.20 -0.67
C LEU A 186 -6.29 12.10 -1.57
N ILE A 187 -6.78 11.55 -2.68
CA ILE A 187 -7.63 12.31 -3.61
C ILE A 187 -9.01 12.58 -3.01
N ALA A 188 -9.64 11.57 -2.40
CA ALA A 188 -10.96 11.72 -1.78
C ALA A 188 -10.92 12.70 -0.61
N SER A 189 -9.91 12.59 0.25
CA SER A 189 -9.64 13.49 1.39
C SER A 189 -9.49 14.94 0.93
N ARG A 190 -8.71 15.20 -0.13
CA ARG A 190 -8.54 16.57 -0.68
C ARG A 190 -9.80 17.15 -1.33
N ARG A 191 -10.77 16.30 -1.70
CA ARG A 191 -12.02 16.71 -2.34
C ARG A 191 -13.22 16.68 -1.39
N ASP A 192 -12.99 16.39 -0.11
CA ASP A 192 -14.02 16.18 0.90
C ASP A 192 -15.06 15.09 0.52
N ARG A 193 -14.64 14.09 -0.26
CA ARG A 193 -15.49 12.98 -0.76
C ARG A 193 -15.35 11.74 0.10
N TRP A 194 -15.57 11.90 1.40
CA TRP A 194 -15.38 10.86 2.39
C TRP A 194 -16.33 9.67 2.23
N ASP A 195 -17.51 9.91 1.68
CA ASP A 195 -18.54 8.93 1.35
C ASP A 195 -18.10 7.93 0.26
N GLU A 196 -17.18 8.34 -0.61
CA GLU A 196 -16.66 7.50 -1.70
C GLU A 196 -15.58 6.50 -1.23
N LEU A 197 -15.04 6.66 -0.01
CA LEU A 197 -13.89 5.87 0.47
C LEU A 197 -14.20 4.39 0.67
N LEU A 198 -15.44 4.04 1.04
CA LEU A 198 -15.83 2.63 1.17
C LEU A 198 -15.86 1.96 -0.22
N ALA A 199 -16.39 2.64 -1.24
CA ALA A 199 -16.33 2.17 -2.63
C ALA A 199 -14.89 2.07 -3.13
N ALA A 200 -14.05 3.08 -2.84
CA ALA A 200 -12.63 3.06 -3.17
C ALA A 200 -11.93 1.85 -2.55
N THR A 201 -12.26 1.48 -1.31
CA THR A 201 -11.70 0.31 -0.63
C THR A 201 -11.97 -0.97 -1.43
N PHE A 202 -13.22 -1.22 -1.84
CA PHE A 202 -13.56 -2.40 -2.63
C PHE A 202 -12.83 -2.45 -3.97
N VAL A 203 -12.80 -1.32 -4.68
CA VAL A 203 -12.16 -1.25 -6.01
C VAL A 203 -10.65 -1.46 -5.91
N THR A 204 -10.00 -0.78 -4.97
CA THR A 204 -8.54 -0.83 -4.82
C THR A 204 -8.06 -2.19 -4.31
N VAL A 205 -8.75 -2.80 -3.35
CA VAL A 205 -8.45 -4.17 -2.89
C VAL A 205 -8.71 -5.19 -4.00
N GLY A 206 -9.85 -5.07 -4.70
CA GLY A 206 -10.20 -5.97 -5.80
C GLY A 206 -9.23 -5.88 -6.98
N ALA A 207 -8.70 -4.69 -7.27
CA ALA A 207 -7.68 -4.49 -8.28
C ALA A 207 -6.29 -4.94 -7.84
N ALA A 208 -5.93 -4.73 -6.56
CA ALA A 208 -4.62 -5.09 -6.03
C ALA A 208 -4.44 -6.60 -5.87
N ALA A 209 -5.47 -7.32 -5.39
CA ALA A 209 -5.39 -8.75 -5.12
C ALA A 209 -4.82 -9.59 -6.30
N PRO A 210 -5.33 -9.51 -7.54
CA PRO A 210 -4.77 -10.27 -8.66
C PRO A 210 -3.34 -9.85 -8.99
N VAL A 211 -3.00 -8.57 -8.85
CA VAL A 211 -1.63 -8.09 -9.07
C VAL A 211 -0.68 -8.72 -8.06
N LEU A 212 -1.02 -8.71 -6.76
CA LEU A 212 -0.19 -9.31 -5.70
C LEU A 212 0.03 -10.81 -5.89
N LEU A 213 -0.99 -11.53 -6.37
CA LEU A 213 -0.85 -12.95 -6.70
C LEU A 213 0.16 -13.15 -7.83
N LEU A 214 0.07 -12.34 -8.89
CA LEU A 214 1.00 -12.44 -10.02
C LEU A 214 2.41 -12.00 -9.65
N THR A 215 2.56 -10.89 -8.91
CA THR A 215 3.88 -10.37 -8.53
C THR A 215 4.60 -11.28 -7.56
N GLY A 216 3.90 -11.93 -6.62
CA GLY A 216 4.52 -12.94 -5.75
C GLY A 216 5.06 -14.15 -6.52
N VAL A 217 4.46 -14.50 -7.68
CA VAL A 217 5.02 -15.52 -8.58
C VAL A 217 6.28 -15.01 -9.28
N ILE A 218 6.25 -13.78 -9.76
CA ILE A 218 7.42 -13.17 -10.41
C ILE A 218 8.57 -13.01 -9.40
N GLU A 219 8.28 -12.63 -8.16
CA GLU A 219 9.26 -12.47 -7.09
C GLU A 219 10.00 -13.78 -6.80
N LEU A 220 9.30 -14.91 -6.69
CA LEU A 220 9.91 -16.16 -6.24
C LEU A 220 10.51 -17.00 -7.36
N TRP A 221 9.95 -16.95 -8.57
CA TRP A 221 10.37 -17.83 -9.66
C TRP A 221 11.09 -17.12 -10.80
N VAL A 222 10.82 -15.83 -11.03
CA VAL A 222 11.42 -15.08 -12.16
C VAL A 222 12.57 -14.21 -11.70
N SER A 223 12.37 -13.43 -10.64
CA SER A 223 13.37 -12.47 -10.14
C SER A 223 14.70 -13.14 -9.76
N PRO A 224 14.73 -14.33 -9.15
CA PRO A 224 15.99 -15.01 -8.86
C PRO A 224 16.75 -15.42 -10.13
N GLN A 225 16.04 -15.78 -11.21
CA GLN A 225 16.69 -16.08 -12.50
C GLN A 225 17.35 -14.84 -13.09
N ILE A 226 16.68 -13.69 -13.01
CA ILE A 226 17.22 -12.40 -13.45
C ILE A 226 18.47 -12.07 -12.62
N MET A 227 18.38 -12.17 -11.29
CA MET A 227 19.50 -11.91 -10.38
C MET A 227 20.71 -12.81 -10.67
N ARG A 228 20.50 -14.11 -10.87
CA ARG A 228 21.56 -15.07 -11.25
C ARG A 228 22.22 -14.70 -12.58
N SER A 229 21.41 -14.38 -13.60
CA SER A 229 21.92 -13.98 -14.92
C SER A 229 22.80 -12.73 -14.85
N LEU A 230 22.44 -11.78 -13.99
CA LEU A 230 23.18 -10.54 -13.78
C LEU A 230 24.45 -10.73 -12.94
N ALA A 231 24.43 -11.71 -12.03
CA ALA A 231 25.59 -12.12 -11.24
C ALA A 231 26.55 -13.07 -11.99
N GLY A 232 26.14 -13.60 -13.16
CA GLY A 232 26.95 -14.50 -13.97
C GLY A 232 27.03 -15.93 -13.43
N VAL A 233 25.99 -16.40 -12.72
CA VAL A 233 25.89 -17.73 -12.10
C VAL A 233 24.66 -18.52 -12.53
#